data_AF-A0A383AT56-F1
#
_entry.id   AF-A0A383AT56-F1
#
_cell.length_a   1.000
_cell.length_b   1.000
_cell.length_c   1.000
_cell.angle_alpha   90.00
_cell.angle_beta   90.00
_cell.angle_gamma   90.00
#
_symmetry.space_group_name_H-M   'P 1'
#
loop_
_entity.id
_entity.type
_entity.pdbx_description
1 polymer ?
#
loop_
_entity_poly.entity_id
_entity_poly.type
_entity_poly.pdbx_seq_one_letter_code
_entity_poly.pdbx_strand_id
1 'polypeptide(L)'
;MIFISPFDLPDGLKDKDNVLLVKSLGSVPRCVQIGVPKCNSELFFLTVDDCHFAEDSLDLSLDKFFEACGPKDAMAVIYGEGGNLMESKYWEVKTHGDFRLPGIDQSWKIANQCIMHKSYFVELGGFDCESFEY
;
A
#
# COMPACT_ATOMS: atom_id res chain seq x y z
N MET A 1 6.67 -11.77 -0.87
CA MET A 1 5.68 -11.11 0.02
C MET A 1 6.29 -10.95 1.40
N ILE A 2 6.10 -9.80 2.05
CA ILE A 2 6.65 -9.53 3.38
C ILE A 2 5.48 -9.20 4.31
N PHE A 3 5.30 -9.97 5.38
CA PHE A 3 4.37 -9.69 6.45
C PHE A 3 5.10 -8.99 7.59
N ILE A 4 4.55 -7.87 8.06
CA ILE A 4 5.01 -7.18 9.27
C ILE A 4 3.89 -7.29 10.29
N SER A 5 4.02 -8.20 11.25
CA SER A 5 2.89 -8.59 12.10
C SER A 5 3.35 -9.02 13.50
N PRO A 6 2.55 -8.79 14.55
CA PRO A 6 2.82 -9.35 15.87
C PRO A 6 2.44 -10.84 15.94
N PHE A 7 1.73 -11.37 14.96
CA PHE A 7 1.28 -12.76 14.88
C PHE A 7 2.24 -13.60 14.05
N ASP A 8 2.20 -14.92 14.24
CA ASP A 8 3.00 -15.86 13.46
C ASP A 8 2.36 -16.11 12.11
N LEU A 9 3.15 -16.54 11.12
CA LEU A 9 2.60 -16.96 9.85
C LEU A 9 1.67 -18.16 10.05
N PRO A 10 0.54 -18.23 9.33
CA PRO A 10 -0.22 -19.46 9.19
C PRO A 10 0.68 -20.59 8.67
N ASP A 11 0.42 -21.83 9.08
CA ASP A 11 1.28 -22.98 8.76
C ASP A 11 1.54 -23.13 7.26
N GLY A 12 0.53 -22.88 6.41
CA GLY A 12 0.66 -22.95 4.95
C GLY A 12 1.62 -21.94 4.31
N LEU A 13 2.05 -20.91 5.06
CA LEU A 13 2.99 -19.89 4.60
C LEU A 13 4.40 -20.04 5.18
N LYS A 14 4.61 -20.87 6.22
CA LYS A 14 5.90 -20.99 6.91
C LYS A 14 7.01 -21.56 6.03
N ASP A 15 6.67 -22.46 5.13
CA ASP A 15 7.62 -23.16 4.26
C ASP A 15 7.80 -22.47 2.89
N LYS A 16 7.25 -21.27 2.71
CA LYS A 16 7.33 -20.51 1.46
C LYS A 16 8.59 -19.63 1.47
N ASP A 17 9.53 -19.92 0.59
CA ASP A 17 10.80 -19.19 0.42
C ASP A 17 10.60 -17.73 -0.03
N ASN A 18 9.50 -17.45 -0.72
CA ASN A 18 9.11 -16.12 -1.17
C ASN A 18 8.24 -15.36 -0.14
N VAL A 19 8.12 -15.87 1.10
CA VAL A 19 7.42 -15.22 2.20
C VAL A 19 8.40 -14.90 3.33
N LEU A 20 8.39 -13.65 3.78
CA LEU A 20 9.15 -13.20 4.94
C LEU A 20 8.20 -12.69 6.02
N LEU A 21 8.41 -13.08 7.27
CA LEU A 21 7.77 -12.48 8.43
C LEU A 21 8.77 -11.63 9.22
N VAL A 22 8.38 -10.40 9.55
CA VAL A 22 9.08 -9.56 10.52
C VAL A 22 8.12 -9.25 11.68
N LYS A 23 8.53 -9.58 12.90
CA LYS A 23 7.70 -9.34 14.09
C LYS A 23 7.69 -7.86 14.46
N SER A 24 6.50 -7.27 14.60
CA SER A 24 6.33 -5.88 15.01
C SER A 24 4.96 -5.65 15.65
N LEU A 25 4.92 -4.79 16.67
CA LEU A 25 3.70 -4.21 17.25
C LEU A 25 3.52 -2.74 16.81
N GLY A 26 4.28 -2.29 15.81
CA GLY A 26 4.24 -0.91 15.33
C GLY A 26 2.97 -0.57 14.57
N SER A 27 2.68 0.72 14.48
CA SER A 27 1.64 1.26 13.61
C SER A 27 1.90 0.94 12.14
N VAL A 28 0.85 1.00 11.31
CA VAL A 28 0.94 0.71 9.87
C VAL A 28 2.05 1.51 9.18
N PRO A 29 2.18 2.85 9.37
CA PRO A 29 3.25 3.61 8.73
C PRO A 29 4.65 3.10 9.09
N ARG A 30 4.89 2.82 10.38
CA ARG A 30 6.16 2.26 10.85
C ARG A 30 6.42 0.88 10.27
N CYS A 31 5.40 0.04 10.16
CA CYS A 31 5.52 -1.28 9.57
C CYS A 31 5.89 -1.20 8.08
N VAL A 32 5.31 -0.26 7.32
CA VAL A 32 5.70 0.00 5.93
C VAL A 32 7.16 0.48 5.84
N GLN A 33 7.59 1.39 6.71
CA GLN A 33 9.00 1.83 6.80
C GLN A 33 9.97 0.66 7.05
N ILE A 34 9.55 -0.37 7.78
CA ILE A 34 10.36 -1.58 8.03
C ILE A 34 10.36 -2.51 6.82
N GLY A 35 9.19 -2.68 6.18
CA GLY A 35 8.99 -3.64 5.11
C GLY A 35 9.60 -3.22 3.78
N VAL A 36 9.35 -1.99 3.32
CA VAL A 36 9.75 -1.53 1.98
C VAL A 36 11.27 -1.62 1.74
N PRO A 37 12.15 -1.22 2.68
CA PRO A 37 13.60 -1.38 2.50
C PRO A 37 14.07 -2.84 2.40
N LYS A 38 13.29 -3.80 2.90
CA LYS A 38 13.59 -5.24 2.83
C LYS A 38 13.12 -5.89 1.52
N CYS A 39 12.37 -5.16 0.69
CA CYS A 39 11.97 -5.65 -0.63
C CYS A 39 13.20 -5.72 -1.56
N ASN A 40 13.37 -6.85 -2.23
CA ASN A 40 14.46 -7.05 -3.21
C ASN A 40 14.09 -6.58 -4.63
N SER A 41 12.85 -6.18 -4.86
CA SER A 41 12.34 -5.68 -6.13
C SER A 41 12.56 -4.17 -6.31
N GLU A 42 12.40 -3.71 -7.56
CA GLU A 42 12.42 -2.28 -7.92
C GLU A 42 11.13 -1.57 -7.49
N LEU A 43 9.98 -2.20 -7.76
CA LEU A 43 8.67 -1.75 -7.31
C LEU A 43 8.31 -2.43 -5.98
N PHE A 44 7.50 -1.77 -5.16
CA PHE A 44 6.73 -2.42 -4.12
C PHE A 44 5.23 -2.20 -4.38
N PHE A 45 4.44 -3.15 -3.91
CA PHE A 45 3.00 -3.02 -3.83
C PHE A 45 2.60 -3.12 -2.35
N LEU A 46 2.02 -2.06 -1.82
CA LEU A 46 1.45 -2.04 -0.47
C LEU A 46 0.03 -2.58 -0.53
N THR A 47 -0.28 -3.57 0.32
CA THR A 47 -1.62 -4.15 0.45
C THR A 47 -1.99 -4.38 1.92
N VAL A 48 -3.28 -4.61 2.15
CA VAL A 48 -3.88 -4.95 3.44
C VAL A 48 -4.06 -6.47 3.59
N ASP A 49 -4.32 -6.95 4.80
CA ASP A 49 -4.44 -8.37 5.15
C ASP A 49 -5.88 -8.91 5.11
N ASP A 50 -6.87 -8.05 4.88
CA ASP A 50 -8.30 -8.37 4.85
C ASP A 50 -8.92 -8.31 3.43
N CYS A 51 -8.10 -8.35 2.39
CA CYS A 51 -8.56 -8.32 0.99
C CYS A 51 -8.29 -9.63 0.23
N HIS A 52 -9.05 -9.83 -0.84
CA HIS A 52 -8.76 -10.85 -1.85
C HIS A 52 -8.46 -10.16 -3.18
N PHE A 53 -7.43 -10.62 -3.87
CA PHE A 53 -7.15 -10.17 -5.23
C PHE A 53 -8.16 -10.78 -6.19
N ALA A 54 -8.79 -9.94 -7.01
CA ALA A 54 -9.49 -10.43 -8.18
C ALA A 54 -8.47 -11.09 -9.14
N GLU A 55 -8.92 -12.09 -9.87
CA GLU A 55 -8.10 -12.76 -10.87
C GLU A 55 -7.47 -11.72 -11.82
N ASP A 56 -6.17 -11.87 -12.10
CA ASP A 56 -5.38 -11.01 -13.00
C ASP A 56 -5.24 -9.52 -12.59
N SER A 57 -5.84 -9.11 -11.47
CA SER A 57 -5.90 -7.68 -11.10
C SER A 57 -4.54 -7.03 -10.84
N LEU A 58 -3.57 -7.77 -10.28
CA LEU A 58 -2.23 -7.25 -10.03
C LEU A 58 -1.42 -7.13 -11.32
N ASP A 59 -1.52 -8.11 -12.22
CA ASP A 59 -0.82 -8.09 -13.51
C ASP A 59 -1.35 -6.95 -14.39
N LEU A 60 -2.68 -6.80 -14.48
CA LEU A 60 -3.31 -5.65 -15.15
C LEU A 60 -2.92 -4.31 -14.55
N SER A 61 -2.70 -4.25 -13.23
CA SER A 61 -2.24 -3.03 -12.56
C SER A 61 -0.78 -2.73 -12.92
N LEU A 62 0.08 -3.74 -12.96
CA LEU A 62 1.49 -3.57 -13.36
C LEU A 62 1.61 -3.13 -14.82
N ASP A 63 0.84 -3.72 -15.74
CA ASP A 63 0.82 -3.31 -17.14
C ASP A 63 0.47 -1.82 -17.29
N LYS A 64 -0.58 -1.37 -16.59
CA LYS A 64 -0.98 0.04 -16.55
C LYS A 64 0.09 0.95 -15.94
N PHE A 65 0.78 0.48 -14.89
CA PHE A 65 1.87 1.22 -14.29
C PHE A 65 3.00 1.43 -15.30
N PHE A 66 3.44 0.37 -15.99
CA PHE A 66 4.52 0.48 -16.98
C PHE A 66 4.12 1.29 -18.23
N GLU A 67 2.83 1.33 -18.58
CA GLU A 67 2.31 2.15 -19.67
C GLU A 67 2.30 3.65 -19.32
N ALA A 68 1.89 4.00 -18.10
CA ALA A 68 1.49 5.37 -17.75
C ALA A 68 2.34 6.07 -16.68
N CYS A 69 3.17 5.34 -15.92
CA CYS A 69 3.93 5.87 -14.79
C CYS A 69 5.44 5.87 -15.06
N GLY A 70 6.12 6.91 -14.59
CA GLY A 70 7.57 6.99 -14.52
C GLY A 70 8.14 6.67 -13.13
N PRO A 71 9.47 6.75 -12.97
CA PRO A 71 10.16 6.41 -11.72
C PRO A 71 9.74 7.19 -10.48
N LYS A 72 9.12 8.37 -10.68
CA LYS A 72 8.67 9.28 -9.62
C LYS A 72 7.15 9.37 -9.50
N ASP A 73 6.43 8.43 -10.11
CA ASP A 73 4.99 8.32 -9.97
C ASP A 73 4.62 7.23 -8.95
N ALA A 74 3.43 7.37 -8.38
CA ALA A 74 2.80 6.35 -7.56
C ALA A 74 1.39 6.12 -8.11
N MET A 75 1.00 4.85 -8.24
CA MET A 75 -0.32 4.48 -8.71
C MET A 75 -1.14 3.92 -7.56
N ALA A 76 -2.29 4.54 -7.31
CA ALA A 76 -3.28 3.99 -6.40
C ALA A 76 -3.99 2.80 -7.05
N VAL A 77 -3.99 1.66 -6.38
CA VAL A 77 -4.76 0.47 -6.79
C VAL A 77 -6.12 0.54 -6.10
N ILE A 78 -7.17 0.67 -6.90
CA ILE A 78 -8.54 0.80 -6.40
C ILE A 78 -9.17 -0.57 -6.13
N TYR A 79 -9.96 -0.67 -5.07
CA TYR A 79 -10.64 -1.91 -4.69
C TYR A 79 -12.13 -1.69 -4.43
N GLY A 80 -12.85 -2.80 -4.27
CA GLY A 80 -14.25 -2.82 -3.86
C GLY A 80 -14.42 -3.33 -2.44
N GLU A 81 -15.52 -2.96 -1.78
CA GLU A 81 -15.89 -3.48 -0.46
C GLU A 81 -17.20 -4.26 -0.56
N GLY A 82 -17.27 -5.42 0.09
CA GLY A 82 -18.45 -6.29 0.04
C GLY A 82 -18.84 -6.76 -1.36
N GLY A 83 -17.88 -6.83 -2.29
CA GLY A 83 -18.11 -7.22 -3.70
C GLY A 83 -18.53 -6.09 -4.64
N ASN A 84 -18.65 -4.85 -4.16
CA ASN A 84 -18.99 -3.70 -4.99
C ASN A 84 -17.74 -2.88 -5.30
N LEU A 85 -17.42 -2.69 -6.58
CA LEU A 85 -16.31 -1.83 -7.00
C LEU A 85 -16.61 -0.38 -6.62
N MET A 86 -15.65 0.27 -5.96
CA MET A 86 -15.78 1.69 -5.64
C MET A 86 -15.49 2.55 -6.86
N GLU A 87 -16.33 3.57 -7.09
CA GLU A 87 -16.07 4.57 -8.13
C GLU A 87 -14.76 5.32 -7.85
N SER A 88 -14.05 5.75 -8.88
CA SER A 88 -12.76 6.45 -8.74
C SER A 88 -12.81 7.67 -7.83
N LYS A 89 -13.96 8.36 -7.76
CA LYS A 89 -14.18 9.52 -6.88
C LYS A 89 -14.09 9.16 -5.39
N TYR A 90 -14.36 7.91 -5.02
CA TYR A 90 -14.24 7.43 -3.64
C TYR A 90 -12.81 7.56 -3.13
N TRP A 91 -11.82 7.45 -4.00
CA TRP A 91 -10.39 7.54 -3.67
C TRP A 91 -9.86 8.99 -3.71
N GLU A 92 -10.73 9.98 -3.64
CA GLU A 92 -10.37 11.38 -3.55
C GLU A 92 -10.61 11.89 -2.14
N VAL A 93 -9.66 12.67 -1.63
CA VAL A 93 -9.71 13.25 -0.28
C VAL A 93 -11.03 13.98 -0.03
N LYS A 94 -11.50 14.78 -1.00
CA LYS A 94 -12.74 15.57 -0.88
C LYS A 94 -14.01 14.76 -0.60
N THR A 95 -14.01 13.47 -0.95
CA THR A 95 -15.19 12.62 -0.83
C THR A 95 -15.49 12.28 0.62
N HIS A 96 -14.46 12.12 1.46
CA HIS A 96 -14.61 11.74 2.87
C HIS A 96 -14.66 12.97 3.77
N GLY A 97 -15.63 13.01 4.68
CA GLY A 97 -15.81 14.15 5.59
C GLY A 97 -14.60 14.39 6.49
N ASP A 98 -13.93 13.31 6.90
CA ASP A 98 -12.81 13.33 7.84
C ASP A 98 -11.57 14.05 7.31
N PHE A 99 -11.43 14.18 5.99
CA PHE A 99 -10.31 14.90 5.38
C PHE A 99 -10.61 16.34 4.96
N ARG A 100 -11.79 16.88 5.29
CA ARG A 100 -12.15 18.28 5.00
C ARG A 100 -11.58 19.26 6.05
N LEU A 101 -10.38 18.98 6.54
CA LEU A 101 -9.69 19.77 7.55
C LEU A 101 -8.82 20.86 6.88
N PRO A 102 -8.65 22.03 7.51
CA PRO A 102 -7.71 23.04 7.04
C PRO A 102 -6.29 22.46 6.89
N GLY A 103 -5.65 22.74 5.75
CA GLY A 103 -4.29 22.26 5.46
C GLY A 103 -4.23 20.96 4.66
N ILE A 104 -5.34 20.23 4.50
CA ILE A 104 -5.42 19.07 3.61
C ILE A 104 -5.90 19.54 2.23
N ASP A 105 -5.10 19.28 1.20
CA ASP A 105 -5.48 19.59 -0.18
C ASP A 105 -6.54 18.59 -0.67
N GLN A 106 -7.70 19.14 -1.02
CA GLN A 106 -8.87 18.37 -1.43
C GLN A 106 -8.72 17.76 -2.84
N SER A 107 -7.68 18.14 -3.59
CA SER A 107 -7.33 17.55 -4.88
C SER A 107 -6.50 16.27 -4.76
N TRP A 108 -5.98 15.97 -3.57
CA TRP A 108 -5.17 14.78 -3.34
C TRP A 108 -5.97 13.47 -3.46
N LYS A 109 -5.22 12.40 -3.71
CA LYS A 109 -5.74 11.03 -3.86
C LYS A 109 -5.42 10.21 -2.61
N ILE A 110 -6.29 9.27 -2.32
CA ILE A 110 -6.11 8.26 -1.27
C ILE A 110 -5.53 7.01 -1.92
N ALA A 111 -4.39 6.56 -1.44
CA ALA A 111 -3.66 5.43 -2.00
C ALA A 111 -3.29 4.42 -0.90
N ASN A 112 -4.30 3.82 -0.27
CA ASN A 112 -4.11 2.80 0.79
C ASN A 112 -3.36 1.58 0.26
N GLN A 113 -3.64 1.22 -0.99
CA GLN A 113 -2.88 0.23 -1.74
C GLN A 113 -2.21 0.93 -2.91
N CYS A 114 -0.89 0.83 -3.01
CA CYS A 114 -0.14 1.58 -4.02
C CYS A 114 1.00 0.78 -4.62
N ILE A 115 1.24 1.01 -5.91
CA ILE A 115 2.42 0.54 -6.64
C ILE A 115 3.34 1.74 -6.84
N MET A 116 4.61 1.59 -6.46
CA MET A 116 5.59 2.67 -6.52
C MET A 116 7.01 2.11 -6.59
N HIS A 117 7.93 2.87 -7.20
CA HIS A 117 9.36 2.58 -7.11
C HIS A 117 9.84 2.70 -5.66
N LYS A 118 10.48 1.64 -5.18
CA LYS A 118 11.09 1.60 -3.85
C LYS A 118 12.09 2.73 -3.66
N SER A 119 12.91 3.01 -4.67
CA SER A 119 13.91 4.09 -4.63
C SER A 119 13.26 5.45 -4.38
N TYR A 120 12.13 5.72 -5.04
CA TYR A 120 11.43 6.98 -4.89
C TYR A 120 10.73 7.10 -3.52
N PHE A 121 10.14 6.02 -3.00
CA PHE A 121 9.63 6.00 -1.63
C PHE A 121 10.72 6.34 -0.59
N VAL A 122 11.92 5.77 -0.76
CA VAL A 122 13.07 6.08 0.11
C VAL A 122 13.54 7.54 -0.09
N GLU A 123 13.57 8.05 -1.33
CA GLU A 123 13.93 9.44 -1.64
C GLU A 123 13.01 10.44 -0.93
N LEU A 124 11.71 10.15 -0.87
CA LEU A 124 10.72 10.99 -0.17
C LEU A 124 10.82 10.95 1.36
N GLY A 125 11.60 10.01 1.93
CA GLY A 125 11.64 9.75 3.37
C GLY A 125 10.55 8.80 3.87
N GLY A 126 9.70 8.30 2.97
CA GLY A 126 8.61 7.37 3.25
C GLY A 126 7.40 8.03 3.93
N PHE A 127 6.77 7.32 4.86
CA PHE A 127 5.60 7.80 5.61
C PHE A 127 5.98 8.50 6.92
N ASP A 128 5.20 9.51 7.28
CA ASP A 128 5.25 10.11 8.62
C ASP A 128 4.91 9.03 9.67
N CYS A 129 5.85 8.82 10.58
CA CYS A 129 5.75 7.85 11.67
C CYS A 129 5.67 8.51 13.05
N GLU A 130 5.73 9.84 13.14
CA GLU A 130 5.71 10.59 14.40
C GLU A 130 4.27 10.90 14.81
N SER A 131 3.42 11.24 13.84
CA SER A 131 2.07 11.77 14.09
C SER A 131 0.96 10.71 14.08
N PHE A 132 1.27 9.43 14.25
CA PHE A 132 0.24 8.38 14.18
C PHE A 132 -0.60 8.34 15.47
N GLU A 133 -1.84 8.83 15.39
CA GLU A 133 -2.85 8.65 16.43
C GLU A 133 -3.47 7.26 16.36
N TYR A 134 -3.18 6.43 17.36
CA TYR A 134 -4.11 5.53 18.04
C TYR A 134 -3.67 5.32 19.49
#